data_AF-A0A9P5TJM0-F1
#
_entry.id   AF-A0A9P5TJM0-F1
#
_cell.length_a   1.000
_cell.length_b   1.000
_cell.length_c   1.000
_cell.angle_alpha   90.00
_cell.angle_beta   90.00
_cell.angle_gamma   90.00
#
_symmetry.space_group_name_H-M   'P 1'
#
loop_
_entity.id
_entity.type
_entity.pdbx_description
1 polymer ?
#
loop_
_entity_poly.entity_id
_entity_poly.type
_entity_poly.pdbx_seq_one_letter_code
_entity_poly.pdbx_strand_id
1 'polypeptide(L)'
;MAKKALSDLYRRAGRLPREESIEGCHRRIQCRQVDSGYGQLFDGDGNIFTGNSFMKMVQDLDATKKVKAEEKARKVDMKRQRKEAIEAVEREWARIKEEHEAALHAWEERCSGLAAQKVPKWSWLKKPVRAHKPTLPSPPEANNDGDNDEDEQDDEEMDV
;
A
#
# COMPACT_ATOMS: atom_id res chain seq x y z
N MET A 1 46.92 -17.94 14.18
CA MET A 1 45.92 -18.25 13.11
C MET A 1 44.62 -17.44 13.26
N ALA A 2 44.68 -16.16 13.65
CA ALA A 2 43.48 -15.38 14.01
C ALA A 2 43.10 -14.27 12.99
N LYS A 3 43.75 -14.23 11.81
CA LYS A 3 43.52 -13.16 10.80
C LYS A 3 42.46 -13.50 9.75
N LYS A 4 41.96 -14.75 9.69
CA LYS A 4 40.93 -15.16 8.71
C LYS A 4 39.49 -14.94 9.20
N ALA A 5 39.26 -14.76 10.50
CA ALA A 5 37.90 -14.59 11.04
C ALA A 5 37.33 -13.17 10.87
N LEU A 6 38.19 -12.16 10.68
CA LEU A 6 37.73 -10.76 10.51
C LEU A 6 37.36 -10.42 9.05
N SER A 7 37.87 -11.15 8.05
CA SER A 7 37.55 -10.88 6.64
C SER A 7 36.17 -11.38 6.21
N ASP A 8 35.60 -12.38 6.89
CA ASP A 8 34.28 -12.92 6.55
C ASP A 8 33.11 -12.13 7.16
N LEU A 9 33.35 -11.38 8.22
CA LEU A 9 32.37 -10.41 8.75
C LEU A 9 32.18 -9.22 7.82
N TYR A 10 33.21 -8.82 7.06
CA TYR A 10 33.11 -7.69 6.13
C TYR A 10 32.42 -8.04 4.80
N ARG A 11 32.29 -9.32 4.46
CA ARG A 11 31.62 -9.76 3.22
C ARG A 11 30.09 -9.86 3.37
N ARG A 12 29.56 -9.86 4.60
CA ARG A 12 28.11 -9.94 4.88
C ARG A 12 27.43 -8.57 5.02
N ALA A 13 28.20 -7.49 5.07
CA ALA A 13 27.72 -6.10 5.07
C ALA A 13 27.72 -5.45 3.68
N GLY A 14 27.90 -6.24 2.61
CA GLY A 14 27.99 -5.78 1.22
C GLY A 14 26.66 -5.40 0.57
N ARG A 15 25.85 -4.55 1.22
CA ARG A 15 24.91 -3.68 0.51
C ARG A 15 25.40 -2.25 0.74
N LEU A 16 26.45 -1.89 0.01
CA LEU A 16 26.83 -0.50 -0.17
C LEU A 16 25.58 0.28 -0.59
N PRO A 17 25.30 1.46 0.00
CA PRO A 17 24.32 2.35 -0.58
C PRO A 17 24.75 2.58 -2.02
N ARG A 18 23.84 2.28 -2.95
CA ARG A 18 23.98 2.64 -4.35
C ARG A 18 24.34 4.11 -4.35
N GLU A 19 25.54 4.44 -4.79
CA GLU A 19 25.90 5.83 -5.07
C GLU A 19 24.92 6.29 -6.13
N GLU A 20 23.83 6.91 -5.67
CA GLU A 20 22.94 7.68 -6.48
C GLU A 20 23.76 8.87 -6.93
N SER A 21 24.37 8.68 -8.10
CA SER A 21 24.87 9.74 -8.94
C SER A 21 23.90 10.91 -8.90
N ILE A 22 24.33 11.98 -8.23
CA ILE A 22 23.64 13.28 -8.18
C ILE A 22 23.85 14.01 -9.53
N GLU A 23 24.55 13.40 -10.49
CA GLU A 23 24.67 13.88 -11.86
C GLU A 23 23.49 13.39 -12.69
N GLY A 24 22.37 14.10 -12.59
CA GLY A 24 21.24 13.78 -13.45
C GLY A 24 19.93 14.49 -13.20
N CYS A 25 19.83 15.40 -12.23
CA CYS A 25 18.66 16.29 -12.16
C CYS A 25 18.82 17.46 -13.14
N HIS A 26 19.07 17.16 -14.42
CA HIS A 26 18.48 17.95 -15.51
C HIS A 26 16.99 17.64 -15.51
N ARG A 27 16.29 18.05 -14.44
CA ARG A 27 14.89 18.40 -14.52
C ARG A 27 14.86 19.55 -15.50
N ARG A 28 14.74 19.19 -16.77
CA ARG A 28 14.12 20.02 -17.79
C ARG A 28 12.81 20.42 -17.13
N ILE A 29 12.81 21.60 -16.53
CA ILE A 29 11.63 22.37 -16.21
C ILE A 29 11.00 22.55 -17.58
N GLN A 30 10.28 21.53 -18.04
CA GLN A 30 9.13 21.77 -18.87
C GLN A 30 8.27 22.57 -17.93
N CYS A 31 8.41 23.89 -18.02
CA CYS A 31 7.33 24.79 -17.72
C CYS A 31 6.17 24.15 -18.48
N ARG A 32 5.35 23.36 -17.78
CA ARG A 32 4.01 23.07 -18.24
C ARG A 32 3.49 24.47 -18.47
N GLN A 33 3.44 24.86 -19.74
CA GLN A 33 2.41 25.75 -20.22
C GLN A 33 1.14 25.00 -19.81
N VAL A 34 0.74 25.20 -18.55
CA VAL A 34 -0.67 25.28 -18.22
C VAL A 34 -1.13 26.36 -19.15
N ASP A 35 -1.65 25.94 -20.31
CA ASP A 35 -2.46 26.78 -21.15
C ASP A 35 -3.55 27.29 -20.22
N SER A 36 -3.26 28.47 -19.67
CA SER A 36 -4.15 29.26 -18.84
C SER A 36 -5.25 29.72 -19.78
N GLY A 37 -6.13 28.79 -20.16
CA GLY A 37 -7.41 29.05 -20.81
C GLY A 37 -8.36 29.85 -19.91
N TYR A 38 -7.91 30.26 -18.73
CA TYR A 38 -8.58 31.18 -17.81
C TYR A 38 -8.11 32.63 -17.98
N GLY A 39 -7.14 32.92 -18.86
CA GLY A 39 -6.54 34.24 -19.03
C GLY A 39 -7.40 35.29 -19.76
N GLN A 40 -8.55 34.89 -20.29
CA GLN A 40 -9.46 35.80 -20.99
C GLN A 40 -10.92 35.48 -20.64
N LEU A 41 -11.24 35.51 -19.35
CA LEU A 41 -12.63 35.30 -18.92
C LEU A 41 -13.50 36.56 -19.07
N PHE A 42 -12.91 37.74 -19.28
CA PHE A 42 -13.66 39.00 -19.35
C PHE A 42 -13.05 39.99 -20.36
N ASP A 43 -13.53 39.96 -21.59
CA ASP A 43 -13.46 41.12 -22.50
C ASP A 43 -14.71 41.98 -22.25
N GLY A 44 -14.62 43.02 -21.40
CA GLY A 44 -15.64 44.10 -21.34
C GLY A 44 -16.30 44.39 -19.98
N ASP A 45 -16.91 45.58 -19.91
CA ASP A 45 -17.28 46.35 -18.70
C ASP A 45 -18.15 45.63 -17.65
N GLY A 46 -17.57 45.43 -16.46
CA GLY A 46 -18.14 45.69 -15.12
C GLY A 46 -19.41 44.99 -14.60
N ASN A 47 -20.27 44.40 -15.44
CA ASN A 47 -21.61 43.93 -15.05
C ASN A 47 -21.88 42.45 -15.37
N ILE A 48 -20.83 41.63 -15.37
CA ILE A 48 -20.90 40.21 -15.76
C ILE A 48 -21.29 39.31 -14.57
N PHE A 49 -21.12 39.79 -13.33
CA PHE A 49 -21.34 39.03 -12.10
C PHE A 49 -22.82 38.79 -11.73
N THR A 50 -23.77 39.49 -12.36
CA THR A 50 -25.21 39.33 -12.10
C THR A 50 -25.96 38.65 -13.24
N GLY A 51 -25.25 38.28 -14.32
CA GLY A 51 -25.84 37.63 -15.48
C GLY A 51 -26.28 36.18 -15.18
N ASN A 52 -27.39 35.76 -15.77
CA ASN A 52 -27.88 34.38 -15.70
C ASN A 52 -26.83 33.34 -16.15
N SER A 53 -25.91 33.72 -17.05
CA SER A 53 -24.78 32.88 -17.49
C SER A 53 -23.77 32.64 -16.37
N PHE A 54 -23.45 33.67 -15.58
CA PHE A 54 -22.53 33.56 -14.44
C PHE A 54 -23.10 32.65 -13.35
N MET A 55 -24.39 32.81 -13.01
CA MET A 55 -25.04 31.94 -12.02
C MET A 55 -25.04 30.46 -12.44
N LYS A 56 -25.22 30.16 -13.74
CA LYS A 56 -25.10 28.80 -14.26
C LYS A 56 -23.67 28.26 -14.12
N MET A 57 -22.66 29.07 -14.45
CA MET A 57 -21.25 28.67 -14.29
C MET A 57 -20.91 28.36 -12.82
N VAL A 58 -21.40 29.16 -11.87
CA VAL A 58 -21.21 28.90 -10.44
C VAL A 58 -21.89 27.59 -10.02
N GLN A 59 -23.12 27.34 -10.48
CA GLN A 59 -23.82 26.07 -10.21
C GLN A 59 -23.08 24.86 -10.78
N ASP A 60 -22.53 24.97 -12.00
CA ASP A 60 -21.75 23.91 -12.62
C ASP A 60 -20.44 23.65 -11.86
N LEU A 61 -19.75 24.70 -11.40
CA LEU A 61 -18.57 24.57 -10.55
C LEU A 61 -18.90 23.87 -9.23
N ASP A 62 -19.98 24.27 -8.56
CA ASP A 62 -20.39 23.62 -7.31
C ASP A 62 -20.82 22.16 -7.52
N ALA A 63 -21.50 21.85 -8.63
CA ALA A 63 -21.82 20.48 -9.00
C ALA A 63 -20.56 19.63 -9.22
N THR A 64 -19.56 20.17 -9.94
CA THR A 64 -18.29 19.45 -10.17
C THR A 64 -17.50 19.24 -8.88
N LYS A 65 -17.50 20.23 -7.96
CA LYS A 65 -16.87 20.09 -6.64
C LYS A 65 -17.53 18.99 -5.81
N LYS A 66 -18.87 18.90 -5.83
CA LYS A 66 -19.61 17.85 -5.13
C LYS A 66 -19.28 16.46 -5.66
N VAL A 67 -19.29 16.28 -6.99
CA VAL A 67 -18.92 15.01 -7.62
C VAL A 67 -17.49 14.60 -7.25
N LYS A 68 -16.52 15.53 -7.34
CA LYS A 68 -15.13 15.26 -6.95
C LYS A 68 -14.99 14.90 -5.47
N ALA A 69 -15.72 15.59 -4.58
CA ALA A 69 -15.70 15.29 -3.15
C ALA A 69 -16.28 13.89 -2.86
N GLU A 70 -17.37 13.50 -3.54
CA GLU A 70 -17.95 12.16 -3.42
C GLU A 70 -17.04 11.06 -3.96
N GLU A 71 -16.36 11.29 -5.09
CA GLU A 71 -15.37 10.37 -5.64
C GLU A 71 -14.17 10.19 -4.71
N LYS A 72 -13.64 11.28 -4.14
CA LYS A 72 -12.58 11.22 -3.12
C LYS A 72 -13.02 10.42 -1.90
N ALA A 73 -14.22 10.69 -1.37
CA ALA A 73 -14.77 9.95 -0.23
C ALA A 73 -14.88 8.44 -0.53
N ARG A 74 -15.37 8.08 -1.71
CA ARG A 74 -15.43 6.68 -2.16
C ARG A 74 -14.05 6.04 -2.27
N LYS A 75 -13.06 6.74 -2.81
CA LYS A 75 -11.67 6.23 -2.92
C LYS A 75 -11.08 5.97 -1.53
N VAL A 76 -11.28 6.88 -0.58
CA VAL A 76 -10.84 6.73 0.82
C VAL A 76 -11.52 5.54 1.49
N ASP A 77 -12.83 5.39 1.32
CA ASP A 77 -13.58 4.25 1.89
C ASP A 77 -13.10 2.92 1.31
N MET A 78 -12.84 2.83 0.00
CA MET A 78 -12.28 1.63 -0.60
C MET A 78 -10.87 1.31 -0.09
N LYS A 79 -10.00 2.32 0.07
CA LYS A 79 -8.67 2.15 0.68
C LYS A 79 -8.79 1.63 2.13
N ARG A 80 -9.73 2.16 2.92
CA ARG A 80 -10.00 1.71 4.29
C ARG A 80 -10.47 0.26 4.32
N GLN A 81 -11.48 -0.09 3.53
CA GLN A 81 -12.00 -1.46 3.45
C GLN A 81 -10.91 -2.47 3.04
N ARG A 82 -10.04 -2.10 2.09
CA ARG A 82 -8.91 -2.96 1.70
C ARG A 82 -7.94 -3.18 2.85
N LYS A 83 -7.62 -2.13 3.62
CA LYS A 83 -6.73 -2.24 4.78
C LYS A 83 -7.34 -3.15 5.85
N GLU A 84 -8.61 -2.94 6.19
CA GLU A 84 -9.33 -3.78 7.16
C GLU A 84 -9.37 -5.26 6.73
N ALA A 85 -9.58 -5.53 5.45
CA ALA A 85 -9.56 -6.89 4.91
C ALA A 85 -8.18 -7.55 5.03
N ILE A 86 -7.10 -6.80 4.76
CA ILE A 86 -5.72 -7.30 4.93
C ILE A 86 -5.45 -7.63 6.40
N GLU A 87 -5.78 -6.72 7.31
CA GLU A 87 -5.58 -6.91 8.75
C GLU A 87 -6.38 -8.11 9.29
N ALA A 88 -7.60 -8.34 8.79
CA ALA A 88 -8.39 -9.51 9.15
C ALA A 88 -7.71 -10.83 8.71
N VAL A 89 -7.17 -10.87 7.49
CA VAL A 89 -6.43 -12.05 6.99
C VAL A 89 -5.15 -12.29 7.77
N GLU A 90 -4.43 -11.24 8.17
CA GLU A 90 -3.21 -11.39 8.96
C GLU A 90 -3.48 -11.91 10.37
N ARG A 91 -4.55 -11.43 11.02
CA ARG A 91 -5.00 -11.95 12.32
C ARG A 91 -5.37 -13.43 12.24
N GLU A 92 -6.15 -13.81 11.23
CA GLU A 92 -6.52 -15.20 11.03
C GLU A 92 -5.30 -16.07 10.73
N TRP A 93 -4.36 -15.57 9.93
CA TRP A 93 -3.10 -16.27 9.66
C TRP A 93 -2.23 -16.44 10.90
N ALA A 94 -2.19 -15.44 11.78
CA ALA A 94 -1.50 -15.55 13.06
C ALA A 94 -2.08 -16.69 13.91
N ARG A 95 -3.41 -16.76 14.01
CA ARG A 95 -4.12 -17.83 14.72
C ARG A 95 -3.80 -19.22 14.15
N ILE A 96 -3.84 -19.37 12.83
CA ILE A 96 -3.52 -20.65 12.15
C ILE A 96 -2.09 -21.10 12.46
N LYS A 97 -1.12 -20.17 12.53
CA LYS A 97 0.26 -20.50 12.89
C LYS A 97 0.37 -20.98 14.33
N GLU A 98 -0.26 -20.27 15.27
CA GLU A 98 -0.24 -20.61 16.69
C GLU A 98 -0.86 -21.99 16.93
N GLU A 99 -2.01 -22.27 16.31
CA GLU A 99 -2.66 -23.59 16.37
C GLU A 99 -1.77 -24.70 15.79
N HIS A 100 -1.09 -24.43 14.67
CA HIS A 100 -0.16 -25.39 14.07
C HIS A 100 1.06 -25.66 14.95
N GLU A 101 1.60 -24.63 15.59
CA GLU A 101 2.73 -24.75 16.53
C GLU A 101 2.33 -25.57 17.77
N ALA A 102 1.15 -25.33 18.33
CA ALA A 102 0.61 -26.13 19.42
C ALA A 102 0.39 -27.60 19.00
N ALA A 103 -0.17 -27.82 17.80
CA ALA A 103 -0.37 -29.18 17.26
C ALA A 103 0.97 -29.90 16.99
N LEU A 104 2.00 -29.17 16.53
CA LEU A 104 3.35 -29.71 16.36
C LEU A 104 3.95 -30.14 17.69
N HIS A 105 3.88 -29.28 18.71
CA HIS A 105 4.39 -29.60 20.05
C HIS A 105 3.73 -30.87 20.61
N ALA A 106 2.40 -30.94 20.57
CA ALA A 106 1.66 -32.11 21.02
C ALA A 106 1.99 -33.39 20.21
N TRP A 107 2.26 -33.24 18.91
CA TRP A 107 2.72 -34.35 18.07
C TRP A 107 4.12 -34.83 18.46
N GLU A 108 5.06 -33.91 18.70
CA GLU A 108 6.43 -34.22 19.11
C GLU A 108 6.47 -34.94 20.46
N GLU A 109 5.67 -34.49 21.44
CA GLU A 109 5.53 -35.16 22.74
C GLU A 109 5.03 -36.60 22.60
N ARG A 110 3.99 -36.82 21.78
CA ARG A 110 3.45 -38.17 21.53
C ARG A 110 4.47 -39.06 20.82
N CYS A 111 5.18 -38.53 19.82
CA CYS A 111 6.23 -39.27 19.12
C CYS A 111 7.40 -39.61 20.04
N SER A 112 7.78 -38.72 20.96
CA SER A 112 8.78 -38.98 22.00
C SER A 112 8.35 -40.13 22.93
N GLY A 113 7.08 -40.14 23.36
CA GLY A 113 6.51 -41.23 24.15
C GLY A 113 6.52 -42.58 23.42
N LEU A 114 6.16 -42.61 22.13
CA LEU A 114 6.23 -43.82 21.30
C LEU A 114 7.66 -44.29 21.07
N ALA A 115 8.61 -43.37 20.93
CA ALA A 115 10.03 -43.69 20.82
C ALA A 115 10.56 -44.37 22.09
N ALA A 116 10.17 -43.89 23.27
CA ALA A 116 10.53 -44.53 24.54
C ALA A 116 9.98 -45.96 24.66
N GLN A 117 8.80 -46.21 24.08
CA GLN A 117 8.18 -47.54 24.00
C GLN A 117 8.77 -48.43 22.88
N LYS A 118 9.78 -47.95 22.14
CA LYS A 118 10.40 -48.64 20.98
C LYS A 118 9.42 -49.00 19.87
N VAL A 119 8.33 -48.23 19.73
CA VAL A 119 7.35 -48.41 18.68
C VAL A 119 7.98 -48.04 17.31
N PRO A 120 7.88 -48.91 16.28
CA PRO A 120 8.47 -48.64 14.97
C PRO A 120 7.94 -47.34 14.33
N LYS A 121 8.83 -46.55 13.73
CA LYS A 121 8.52 -45.23 13.15
C LYS A 121 7.41 -45.22 12.10
N TRP A 122 7.24 -46.30 11.34
CA TRP A 122 6.21 -46.41 10.30
C TRP A 122 4.78 -46.42 10.88
N SER A 123 4.63 -46.75 12.16
CA SER A 123 3.34 -46.73 12.88
C SER A 123 3.05 -45.41 13.58
N TRP A 124 3.96 -44.44 13.51
CA TRP A 124 3.77 -43.15 14.17
C TRP A 124 2.70 -42.32 13.47
N LEU A 125 2.04 -41.44 14.23
CA LEU A 125 1.10 -40.48 13.69
C LEU A 125 1.80 -39.58 12.66
N LYS A 126 1.09 -39.22 11.59
CA LYS A 126 1.62 -38.29 10.59
C LYS A 126 1.81 -36.90 11.20
N LYS A 127 2.86 -36.21 10.77
CA LYS A 127 3.17 -34.85 11.22
C LYS A 127 2.04 -33.88 10.79
N PRO A 128 1.54 -33.01 11.68
CA PRO A 128 0.58 -31.98 11.33
C PRO A 128 1.08 -31.07 10.20
N VAL A 129 0.25 -30.84 9.20
CA VAL A 129 0.53 -29.94 8.08
C VAL A 129 -0.15 -28.61 8.35
N ARG A 130 0.59 -27.50 8.17
CA ARG A 130 0.03 -26.16 8.35
C ARG A 130 -0.96 -25.85 7.23
N ALA A 131 -2.11 -25.29 7.57
CA ALA A 131 -3.05 -24.79 6.57
C ALA A 131 -2.41 -23.64 5.74
N HIS A 132 -2.95 -23.40 4.56
CA HIS A 132 -2.51 -22.29 3.70
C HIS A 132 -3.01 -20.96 4.25
N LYS A 133 -2.29 -19.87 3.92
CA LYS A 133 -2.72 -18.51 4.26
C LYS A 133 -4.04 -18.21 3.54
N PRO A 134 -5.08 -17.69 4.23
CA PRO A 134 -6.28 -17.22 3.57
C PRO A 134 -5.92 -16.17 2.51
N THR A 135 -6.41 -16.34 1.29
CA THR A 135 -6.16 -15.41 0.19
C THR A 135 -7.35 -14.47 0.07
N LEU A 136 -7.10 -13.16 0.02
CA LEU A 136 -8.15 -12.20 -0.26
C LEU A 136 -8.67 -12.42 -1.68
N PRO A 137 -9.99 -12.26 -1.93
CA PRO A 137 -10.49 -12.25 -3.29
C PRO A 137 -9.76 -11.12 -4.03
N SER A 138 -9.01 -11.48 -5.08
CA SER A 138 -8.41 -10.47 -5.94
C SER A 138 -9.54 -9.65 -6.53
N PRO A 139 -9.53 -8.31 -6.39
CA PRO A 139 -10.47 -7.50 -7.15
C PRO A 139 -10.31 -7.85 -8.63
N PRO A 140 -11.41 -7.98 -9.40
CA PRO A 140 -11.33 -8.18 -10.84
C PRO A 140 -10.45 -7.08 -11.41
N GLU A 141 -9.48 -7.45 -12.25
CA GLU A 141 -8.46 -6.56 -12.82
C GLU A 141 -9.10 -5.30 -13.43
N ALA A 142 -9.24 -4.25 -12.63
CA ALA A 142 -9.35 -2.90 -13.14
C ALA A 142 -7.92 -2.54 -13.56
N ASN A 143 -7.69 -2.47 -14.87
CA ASN A 143 -6.45 -2.02 -15.50
C ASN A 143 -5.75 -0.97 -14.62
N ASN A 144 -4.66 -1.39 -13.98
CA ASN A 144 -3.80 -0.52 -13.19
C ASN A 144 -2.89 0.26 -14.15
N ASP A 145 -3.51 1.10 -14.99
CA ASP A 145 -2.80 2.09 -15.79
C ASP A 145 -2.68 3.37 -14.96
N GLY A 146 -1.60 3.44 -14.19
CA GLY A 146 -0.93 4.70 -13.86
C GLY A 146 -1.69 5.73 -13.02
N ASP A 147 -2.13 5.38 -11.82
CA ASP A 147 -2.43 6.40 -10.80
C ASP A 147 -1.20 6.58 -9.90
N ASN A 148 -0.25 7.36 -10.41
CA ASN A 148 0.86 7.95 -9.66
C ASN A 148 0.21 8.88 -8.61
N ASP A 149 -0.05 8.37 -7.40
CA ASP A 149 -0.37 9.15 -6.20
C ASP A 149 0.89 10.02 -5.86
N GLU A 150 1.18 11.03 -6.69
CA GLU A 150 2.10 12.13 -6.39
C GLU A 150 1.31 13.25 -5.73
N ASP A 151 1.66 13.50 -4.47
CA ASP A 151 1.52 14.75 -3.72
C ASP A 151 0.10 15.33 -3.52
N GLU A 152 -0.65 14.79 -2.55
CA GLU A 152 -1.48 15.66 -1.71
C GLU A 152 -0.54 16.35 -0.70
N GLN A 153 0.10 17.44 -1.15
CA GLN A 153 0.69 18.43 -0.25
C GLN A 153 -0.43 19.03 0.60
N ASP A 154 -0.21 18.90 1.90
CA ASP A 154 -0.97 19.48 2.99
C ASP A 154 -0.80 21.01 2.90
N ASP A 155 -1.71 21.68 2.20
CA ASP A 155 -1.86 23.13 2.28
C ASP A 155 -2.46 23.46 3.66
N GLU A 156 -1.60 23.42 4.68
CA GLU A 156 -1.87 24.02 5.99
C GLU A 156 -2.19 25.50 5.77
N GLU A 157 -3.47 25.79 5.91
CA GLU A 157 -4.12 27.05 6.24
C GLU A 157 -3.18 27.99 7.03
N MET A 158 -2.52 28.93 6.33
CA MET A 158 -1.98 30.13 6.98
C MET A 158 -3.16 30.99 7.43
N ASP A 159 -3.56 30.82 8.68
CA ASP A 159 -4.29 31.85 9.43
C ASP A 159 -3.45 33.13 9.46
N VAL A 160 -4.01 34.23 8.94
CA VAL A 160 -3.48 35.61 9.02
C VAL A 160 -4.25 36.39 10.06
#